data_AF-A0A6C0QL95-F1
#
_entry.id   AF-A0A6C0QL95-F1
#
_cell.length_a   1.000
_cell.length_b   1.000
_cell.length_c   1.000
_cell.angle_alpha   90.00
_cell.angle_beta   90.00
_cell.angle_gamma   90.00
#
_symmetry.space_group_name_H-M   'P 1'
#
loop_
_entity.id
_entity.type
_entity.pdbx_description
1 polymer ?
#
loop_
_entity_poly.entity_id
_entity_poly.type
_entity_poly.pdbx_seq_one_letter_code
_entity_poly.pdbx_strand_id
1 'polypeptide(L)'
;MESTQEQTWIKQAQSGDQKALALLFHHYYPFLFKYALKLTWSRETAEDFVQETMLKAMTHLSSYNGTSRFSSWLVTIGTRQYFDQIRKCKREKKWIEEEKKHALRKLQWNFGTHNIEWSETMGIFHKIPDSTRIQFC
;
A
#
# COMPACT_ATOMS: atom_id res chain seq x y z
N MET A 1 -2.96 -30.24 20.87
CA MET A 1 -2.02 -30.89 19.93
C MET A 1 -1.48 -29.92 18.88
N GLU A 2 -2.25 -28.94 18.40
CA GLU A 2 -1.85 -27.98 17.36
C GLU A 2 -0.66 -27.06 17.74
N SER A 3 -0.56 -26.67 19.03
CA SER A 3 0.50 -25.78 19.53
C SER A 3 1.91 -26.39 19.48
N THR A 4 2.05 -27.70 19.61
CA THR A 4 3.36 -28.37 19.62
C THR A 4 3.97 -28.44 18.23
N GLN A 5 3.13 -28.70 17.22
CA GLN A 5 3.55 -28.77 15.82
C GLN A 5 3.90 -27.38 15.27
N GLU A 6 3.11 -26.37 15.61
CA GLU A 6 3.40 -24.97 15.28
C GLU A 6 4.79 -24.55 15.82
N GLN A 7 5.05 -24.79 17.10
CA GLN A 7 6.33 -24.43 17.73
C GLN A 7 7.51 -25.17 17.10
N THR A 8 7.29 -26.41 16.64
CA THR A 8 8.32 -27.20 15.97
C THR A 8 8.68 -26.57 14.62
N TRP A 9 7.69 -26.24 13.80
CA TRP A 9 7.91 -25.56 12.52
C TRP A 9 8.59 -24.21 12.69
N ILE A 10 8.19 -23.44 13.70
CA ILE A 10 8.81 -22.13 13.99
C ILE A 10 10.28 -22.30 14.32
N LYS A 11 10.64 -23.24 15.22
CA LYS A 11 12.05 -23.47 15.59
C LYS A 11 12.90 -23.94 14.41
N GLN A 12 12.38 -24.88 13.61
CA GLN A 12 13.07 -25.38 12.43
C GLN A 12 13.26 -24.28 11.37
N ALA A 13 12.21 -23.48 11.14
CA ALA A 13 12.28 -22.34 10.22
C ALA A 13 13.27 -21.27 10.70
N GLN A 14 13.34 -21.00 12.02
CA GLN A 14 14.35 -20.11 12.61
C GLN A 14 15.78 -20.65 12.46
N SER A 15 15.98 -21.98 12.44
CA SER A 15 17.28 -22.60 12.14
C SER A 15 17.63 -22.65 10.65
N GLY A 16 16.77 -22.12 9.77
CA GLY A 16 17.01 -22.06 8.32
C GLY A 16 16.40 -23.22 7.51
N ASP A 17 15.56 -24.06 8.12
CA ASP A 17 14.85 -25.11 7.38
C ASP A 17 13.76 -24.49 6.48
N GLN A 18 14.03 -24.50 5.18
CA GLN A 18 13.12 -23.96 4.17
C GLN A 18 11.80 -24.73 4.07
N LYS A 19 11.79 -26.04 4.33
CA LYS A 19 10.57 -26.85 4.29
C LYS A 19 9.67 -26.50 5.47
N ALA A 20 10.25 -26.36 6.67
CA ALA A 20 9.50 -25.94 7.85
C ALA A 20 8.92 -24.53 7.67
N LEU A 21 9.69 -23.61 7.08
CA LEU A 21 9.22 -22.27 6.75
C LEU A 21 8.04 -22.29 5.77
N ALA A 22 8.15 -23.06 4.69
CA ALA A 22 7.09 -23.19 3.69
C ALA A 22 5.80 -23.77 4.31
N LEU A 23 5.91 -24.80 5.16
CA LEU A 23 4.77 -25.39 5.85
C LEU A 23 4.10 -24.40 6.80
N LEU A 24 4.89 -23.69 7.60
CA LEU A 24 4.41 -22.66 8.52
C LEU A 24 3.62 -21.58 7.78
N PHE A 25 4.16 -21.09 6.67
CA PHE A 25 3.56 -20.00 5.91
C PHE A 25 2.34 -20.46 5.13
N HIS A 26 2.40 -21.65 4.52
CA HIS A 26 1.25 -22.26 3.87
C HIS A 26 0.08 -22.42 4.84
N HIS A 27 0.35 -22.85 6.08
CA HIS A 27 -0.66 -22.96 7.12
C HIS A 27 -1.30 -21.60 7.47
N TYR A 28 -0.50 -20.54 7.56
CA TYR A 28 -0.97 -19.21 7.95
C TYR A 28 -1.49 -18.34 6.79
N TYR A 29 -1.26 -18.73 5.54
CA TYR A 29 -1.71 -17.99 4.36
C TYR A 29 -3.22 -17.72 4.35
N PRO A 30 -4.12 -18.71 4.55
CA PRO A 30 -5.55 -18.46 4.48
C PRO A 30 -6.05 -17.51 5.57
N PHE A 31 -5.43 -17.56 6.75
CA PHE A 31 -5.76 -16.65 7.85
C PHE A 31 -5.37 -15.21 7.51
N LEU A 32 -4.13 -15.01 7.06
CA LEU A 32 -3.62 -13.69 6.72
C LEU A 32 -4.35 -13.11 5.50
N PHE A 33 -4.71 -13.93 4.53
CA PHE A 33 -5.49 -13.54 3.37
C PHE A 33 -6.91 -13.09 3.73
N LYS A 34 -7.61 -13.80 4.61
CA LYS A 34 -8.92 -13.36 5.12
C LYS A 34 -8.83 -12.03 5.87
N TYR A 35 -7.75 -11.83 6.63
CA TYR A 35 -7.49 -10.56 7.30
C TYR A 35 -7.25 -9.43 6.28
N ALA A 36 -6.39 -9.66 5.29
CA ALA A 36 -6.07 -8.72 4.23
C ALA A 36 -7.30 -8.33 3.38
N LEU A 37 -8.17 -9.29 3.06
CA LEU A 37 -9.42 -9.04 2.35
C LEU A 37 -10.33 -8.08 3.10
N LYS A 38 -10.44 -8.21 4.43
CA LYS A 38 -11.25 -7.30 5.26
C LYS A 38 -10.67 -5.89 5.32
N LEU A 39 -9.36 -5.75 5.17
CA LEU A 39 -8.69 -4.45 5.15
C LEU A 39 -8.82 -3.74 3.80
N THR A 40 -8.63 -4.49 2.71
CA THR A 40 -8.44 -3.93 1.37
C THR A 40 -9.70 -3.95 0.51
N TRP A 41 -10.67 -4.81 0.82
CA TRP A 41 -11.89 -5.03 0.03
C TRP A 41 -11.64 -5.39 -1.45
N SER A 42 -10.40 -5.80 -1.78
CA SER A 42 -9.96 -6.17 -3.12
C SER A 42 -9.15 -7.45 -3.01
N ARG A 43 -9.48 -8.44 -3.86
CA ARG A 43 -8.77 -9.71 -3.88
C ARG A 43 -7.31 -9.54 -4.28
N GLU A 44 -7.08 -8.85 -5.38
CA GLU A 44 -5.73 -8.60 -5.92
C GLU A 44 -4.87 -7.87 -4.90
N THR A 45 -5.38 -6.77 -4.33
CA THR A 45 -4.66 -6.00 -3.30
C THR A 45 -4.42 -6.82 -2.03
N ALA A 46 -5.36 -7.70 -1.66
CA ALA A 46 -5.16 -8.60 -0.53
C ALA A 46 -4.06 -9.62 -0.80
N GLU A 47 -3.99 -10.22 -1.99
CA GLU A 47 -2.94 -11.18 -2.37
C GLU A 47 -1.56 -10.51 -2.31
N ASP A 48 -1.40 -9.32 -2.89
CA ASP A 48 -0.16 -8.53 -2.83
C ASP A 48 0.23 -8.20 -1.39
N PHE A 49 -0.73 -7.75 -0.59
CA PHE A 49 -0.51 -7.44 0.82
C PHE A 49 -0.02 -8.66 1.61
N VAL A 50 -0.61 -9.83 1.40
CA VAL A 50 -0.19 -11.07 2.04
C VAL A 50 1.23 -11.44 1.64
N GLN A 51 1.55 -11.38 0.34
CA GLN A 51 2.89 -11.69 -0.15
C GLN A 51 3.95 -10.79 0.50
N GLU A 52 3.75 -9.48 0.48
CA GLU A 52 4.69 -8.54 1.08
C GLU A 52 4.80 -8.72 2.61
N THR A 53 3.67 -9.01 3.28
CA THR A 53 3.67 -9.30 4.73
C THR A 53 4.45 -10.57 5.04
N MET A 54 4.29 -11.64 4.24
CA MET A 54 5.03 -12.89 4.40
C MET A 54 6.53 -12.67 4.17
N LEU A 55 6.92 -11.95 3.12
CA LEU A 55 8.33 -11.63 2.88
C LEU A 55 8.97 -10.92 4.09
N LYS A 56 8.28 -9.93 4.67
CA LYS A 56 8.74 -9.27 5.91
C LYS A 56 8.75 -10.20 7.12
N ALA A 57 7.76 -11.08 7.23
CA ALA A 57 7.74 -12.08 8.28
C ALA A 57 8.94 -13.04 8.17
N MET A 58 9.36 -13.44 6.96
CA MET A 58 10.55 -14.26 6.76
C MET A 58 11.81 -13.54 7.26
N THR A 59 11.99 -12.27 6.90
CA THR A 59 13.16 -11.49 7.31
C THR A 59 13.21 -11.25 8.82
N HIS A 60 12.06 -11.22 9.49
CA HIS A 60 11.96 -10.98 10.92
C HIS A 60 11.68 -12.23 11.77
N LEU A 61 11.66 -13.43 11.17
CA LEU A 61 11.26 -14.65 11.87
C LEU A 61 12.15 -14.97 13.07
N SER A 62 13.44 -14.65 13.00
CA SER A 62 14.38 -14.81 14.11
C SER A 62 14.04 -13.96 15.33
N SER A 63 13.29 -12.87 15.16
CA SER A 63 12.85 -11.99 16.27
C SER A 63 11.61 -12.50 17.00
N TYR A 64 10.92 -13.50 16.45
CA TYR A 64 9.75 -14.07 17.10
C TYR A 64 10.16 -14.91 18.32
N ASN A 65 9.73 -14.48 19.51
CA ASN A 65 10.11 -15.06 20.79
C ASN A 65 9.01 -15.92 21.44
N GLY A 66 7.88 -16.15 20.74
CA GLY A 66 6.78 -16.98 21.25
C GLY A 66 5.94 -16.36 22.37
N THR A 67 6.13 -15.07 22.68
CA THR A 67 5.34 -14.37 23.73
C THR A 67 3.87 -14.15 23.35
N SER A 68 3.58 -14.11 22.06
CA SER A 68 2.23 -14.02 21.50
C SER A 68 2.02 -15.14 20.48
N ARG A 69 0.77 -15.41 20.10
CA ARG A 69 0.47 -16.35 19.01
C ARG A 69 1.11 -15.87 17.71
N PHE A 70 1.62 -16.80 16.90
CA PHE A 70 2.24 -16.46 15.63
C PHE A 70 1.27 -15.71 14.69
N SER A 71 -0.01 -16.08 14.70
CA SER A 71 -1.08 -15.36 13.99
C SER A 71 -1.16 -13.88 14.37
N SER A 72 -1.06 -13.57 15.67
CA SER A 72 -1.10 -12.20 16.17
C SER A 72 0.15 -11.41 15.79
N TRP A 73 1.30 -12.08 15.82
CA TRP A 73 2.57 -11.51 15.37
C TRP A 73 2.56 -11.18 13.87
N LEU A 74 2.05 -12.09 13.02
CA LEU A 74 1.85 -11.83 11.58
C LEU A 74 0.92 -10.65 11.32
N VAL A 75 -0.22 -10.60 12.03
CA VAL A 75 -1.16 -9.47 11.92
C VAL A 75 -0.48 -8.16 12.33
N THR A 76 0.39 -8.17 13.34
CA THR A 76 1.14 -6.98 13.76
C THR A 76 2.06 -6.47 12.65
N ILE A 77 2.76 -7.36 11.95
CA ILE A 77 3.60 -7.01 10.79
C ILE A 77 2.73 -6.42 9.68
N GLY A 78 1.66 -7.12 9.29
CA GLY A 78 0.77 -6.65 8.23
C GLY A 78 0.12 -5.31 8.56
N THR A 79 -0.34 -5.12 9.79
CA THR A 79 -0.96 -3.86 10.24
C THR A 79 0.01 -2.69 10.11
N ARG A 80 1.28 -2.86 10.52
CA ARG A 80 2.31 -1.83 10.39
C ARG A 80 2.55 -1.46 8.94
N GLN A 81 2.69 -2.47 8.07
CA GLN A 81 2.82 -2.27 6.63
C GLN A 81 1.63 -1.52 6.03
N TYR A 82 0.40 -1.89 6.41
CA TYR A 82 -0.81 -1.22 5.94
C TYR A 82 -0.80 0.28 6.30
N PHE A 83 -0.48 0.61 7.55
CA PHE A 83 -0.37 2.00 7.96
C PHE A 83 0.76 2.75 7.26
N ASP A 84 1.89 2.10 6.98
CA ASP A 84 2.98 2.72 6.22
C ASP A 84 2.58 3.01 4.78
N GLN A 85 1.84 2.10 4.13
CA GLN A 85 1.25 2.32 2.80
C GLN A 85 0.26 3.50 2.83
N ILE A 86 -0.66 3.55 3.80
CA ILE A 86 -1.59 4.69 3.95
C ILE A 86 -0.83 6.02 4.11
N ARG A 87 0.20 6.04 4.96
CA ARG A 87 1.04 7.23 5.17
C ARG A 87 1.73 7.66 3.89
N LYS A 88 2.24 6.71 3.10
CA LYS A 88 2.85 6.98 1.79
C LYS A 88 1.84 7.59 0.81
N CYS A 89 0.67 6.99 0.65
CA CYS A 89 -0.39 7.50 -0.22
C CYS A 89 -0.84 8.91 0.19
N LYS A 90 -0.94 9.19 1.49
CA LYS A 90 -1.30 10.53 1.98
C LYS A 90 -0.24 11.58 1.62
N ARG A 91 1.05 11.26 1.74
CA ARG A 91 2.13 12.16 1.35
C ARG A 91 2.12 12.45 -0.15
N GLU A 92 1.91 11.41 -0.96
CA GLU A 92 1.87 11.54 -2.42
C GLU A 92 0.67 12.39 -2.89
N LYS A 93 -0.52 12.16 -2.34
CA LYS A 93 -1.69 13.02 -2.59
C LYS A 93 -1.44 14.48 -2.23
N LYS A 94 -0.82 14.73 -1.08
CA LYS A 94 -0.46 16.09 -0.64
C LYS A 94 0.50 16.76 -1.63
N TRP A 95 1.52 16.04 -2.08
CA TRP A 95 2.48 16.55 -3.05
C TRP A 95 1.83 16.90 -4.39
N ILE A 96 0.97 16.01 -4.91
CA ILE A 96 0.20 16.27 -6.15
C ILE A 96 -0.67 17.52 -6.00
N GLU A 97 -1.33 17.69 -4.86
CA GLU A 97 -2.18 18.86 -4.58
C GLU A 97 -1.36 20.17 -4.51
N GLU A 98 -0.18 20.13 -3.89
CA GLU A 98 0.73 21.27 -3.83
C GLU A 98 1.25 21.66 -5.23
N GLU A 99 1.60 20.68 -6.04
CA GLU A 99 2.08 20.88 -7.41
C GLU A 99 0.97 21.48 -8.30
N LYS A 100 -0.26 20.96 -8.19
CA LYS A 100 -1.43 21.54 -8.89
C LYS A 100 -1.65 22.99 -8.51
N LYS A 101 -1.60 23.33 -7.22
CA LYS A 101 -1.72 24.72 -6.75
C LYS A 101 -0.60 25.61 -7.25
N HIS A 102 0.61 25.08 -7.35
CA HIS A 102 1.75 25.82 -7.90
C HIS A 102 1.58 26.08 -9.40
N ALA A 103 1.19 25.06 -10.17
CA ALA A 103 0.90 25.19 -11.59
C ALA A 103 -0.23 26.21 -11.87
N LEU A 104 -1.34 26.14 -11.11
CA LEU A 104 -2.45 27.09 -11.22
C LEU A 104 -2.01 28.53 -10.93
N ARG A 105 -1.23 28.77 -9.87
CA ARG A 105 -0.70 30.10 -9.55
C ARG A 105 0.21 30.65 -10.65
N LYS A 106 1.07 29.80 -11.22
CA LYS A 106 1.97 30.20 -12.32
C LYS A 106 1.19 30.55 -13.58
N LEU A 107 0.17 29.76 -13.92
CA LEU A 107 -0.75 30.07 -15.01
C LEU A 107 -1.43 31.41 -14.77
N GLN A 108 -2.02 31.62 -13.60
CA GLN A 108 -2.68 32.89 -13.23
C GLN A 108 -1.75 34.11 -13.38
N TRP A 109 -0.50 33.99 -12.95
CA TRP A 109 0.51 35.04 -13.08
C TRP A 109 0.89 35.31 -14.56
N ASN A 110 1.06 34.27 -15.37
CA ASN A 110 1.36 34.40 -16.80
C ASN A 110 0.24 35.12 -17.57
N PHE A 111 -1.03 34.90 -17.21
CA PHE A 111 -2.16 35.57 -17.86
C PHE A 111 -2.29 37.04 -17.44
N GLY A 112 -2.04 37.36 -16.16
CA GLY A 112 -2.05 38.74 -15.68
C GLY A 112 -0.93 39.62 -16.24
N THR A 113 0.20 39.01 -16.64
CA THR A 113 1.34 39.74 -17.26
C THR A 113 1.15 40.02 -18.75
N HIS A 114 0.26 39.31 -19.44
CA HIS A 114 0.01 39.49 -20.88
C HIS A 114 -1.23 40.33 -21.21
N ASN A 115 -1.91 40.93 -20.21
CA ASN A 115 -3.14 41.71 -20.42
C ASN A 115 -4.21 40.96 -21.23
N ILE A 116 -4.26 39.63 -21.09
CA ILE A 116 -5.26 38.77 -21.72
C ILE A 116 -6.40 38.63 -20.70
N GLU A 117 -7.58 39.12 -21.06
CA GLU A 117 -8.75 39.07 -20.20
C GLU A 117 -9.20 37.61 -20.03
N TRP A 118 -9.51 37.18 -18.81
CA TRP A 118 -9.88 35.77 -18.50
C TRP A 118 -11.08 35.25 -19.31
N SER A 119 -11.88 36.15 -19.90
CA SER A 119 -12.97 35.88 -20.82
C SER A 119 -12.49 35.25 -22.15
N GLU A 120 -11.37 35.72 -22.69
CA GLU A 120 -10.82 35.27 -23.99
C GLU A 120 -10.20 33.87 -23.90
N THR A 121 -9.52 33.57 -22.78
CA THR A 121 -8.89 32.27 -22.54
C THR A 121 -9.92 31.15 -22.34
N MET A 122 -11.04 31.45 -21.68
CA MET A 122 -12.17 30.52 -21.56
C MET A 122 -12.81 30.22 -22.92
N GLY A 123 -12.87 31.21 -23.82
CA GLY A 123 -13.30 31.01 -25.21
C GLY A 123 -12.38 30.08 -26.01
N ILE A 124 -11.06 30.15 -25.78
CA ILE A 124 -10.08 29.23 -26.39
C ILE A 124 -10.19 27.82 -25.79
N PHE A 125 -10.31 27.72 -24.46
CA PHE A 125 -10.52 26.44 -23.79
C PHE A 125 -11.77 25.71 -24.31
N HIS A 126 -12.83 26.45 -24.63
CA HIS A 126 -14.05 25.91 -25.24
C HIS A 126 -13.84 25.35 -26.65
N LYS A 127 -12.86 25.87 -27.41
CA LYS A 127 -12.53 25.45 -28.78
C LYS A 127 -11.56 24.27 -28.86
N ILE A 128 -10.95 23.85 -27.74
CA ILE A 128 -10.11 22.65 -27.71
C ILE A 128 -11.00 21.40 -27.87
N PRO A 129 -10.72 20.51 -28.83
CA PRO A 129 -11.48 19.28 -29.04
C PRO A 129 -11.56 18.43 -27.76
N ASP A 130 -12.71 17.82 -27.51
CA ASP A 130 -12.95 17.01 -26.30
C ASP A 130 -11.94 15.87 -26.13
N SER A 131 -11.35 15.37 -27.21
CA SER A 131 -10.30 14.33 -27.21
C SER A 131 -9.00 14.75 -26.51
N THR A 132 -8.78 16.05 -26.31
CA THR A 132 -7.59 16.62 -25.67
C THR A 132 -7.86 17.18 -24.27
N ARG A 133 -9.12 17.20 -23.83
CA ARG A 133 -9.47 17.53 -22.45
C ARG A 133 -9.22 16.30 -21.60
N ILE A 134 -8.11 16.30 -20.87
CA ILE A 134 -7.88 15.27 -19.84
C ILE A 134 -8.95 15.48 -18.78
N GLN A 135 -9.94 14.59 -18.76
CA GLN A 135 -10.97 14.57 -17.75
C GLN A 135 -10.28 14.22 -16.43
N PHE A 136 -10.12 15.23 -15.59
CA PHE A 136 -9.74 15.01 -14.20
C PHE A 136 -10.90 14.26 -13.54
N CYS A 137 -10.68 12.97 -13.24
CA CYS A 137 -11.50 12.24 -12.28
C CYS A 137 -11.49 12.92 -10.91
#